data_AF-A0A0F9HAP0-F1
#
_entry.id   AF-A0A0F9HAP0-F1
#
_cell.length_a   1.000
_cell.length_b   1.000
_cell.length_c   1.000
_cell.angle_alpha   90.00
_cell.angle_beta   90.00
_cell.angle_gamma   90.00
#
_symmetry.space_group_name_H-M   'P 1'
#
loop_
_entity.id
_entity.type
_entity.pdbx_description
1 polymer ?
#
loop_
_entity_poly.entity_id
_entity_poly.type
_entity_poly.pdbx_seq_one_letter_code
_entity_poly.pdbx_strand_id
1 'polypeptide(L)'
;MLELNALVFEYSLIMVGAAIIFSIVCLKRRDLLAWLPTYIFAAIGFVLVNFESLLEEISLISYVFLMLSVISISFAVVKEYYYTFIKYKLSRNQSTTIAAVSLLNFAINGIQIVLLMLLLLSLFLFLRIYMKKRTPTHAFLGITILAALIVVINNLNSSFGGTVIENFGEGLMIFFVTILLVTGLVALIEQRIIRVNDTLNAVFDAASEASLNISNIATELVSSATEVNTASEEISLSTQEMVKTTQNVVKSSEEIHNIMRIITNIAEQTNLLALNASIEAGRAGEYGRGFAVVADEVRKLAEASKSAVKTSGIKINEIIYKIKQAFNPMEGISASTEQQTASMEEITATAHKLGYLGEVLKELLLESDHIRGNNQNVQPKKLGTIL
;
A
#
# COMPACT_ATOMS: atom_id res chain seq x y z
N MET A 1 -47.46 -16.61 -36.40
CA MET A 1 -46.22 -17.33 -36.81
C MET A 1 -44.98 -16.44 -36.79
N LEU A 2 -44.98 -15.25 -37.41
CA LEU A 2 -43.82 -14.32 -37.36
C LEU A 2 -43.45 -13.83 -35.94
N GLU A 3 -44.44 -13.52 -35.10
CA GLU A 3 -44.19 -13.08 -33.70
C GLU A 3 -43.68 -14.21 -32.80
N LEU A 4 -44.19 -15.44 -32.99
CA LEU A 4 -43.76 -16.62 -32.22
C LEU A 4 -42.30 -16.98 -32.52
N ASN A 5 -41.88 -16.92 -33.80
CA ASN A 5 -40.51 -17.18 -34.20
C ASN A 5 -39.52 -16.11 -33.72
N ALA A 6 -39.95 -14.85 -33.61
CA ALA A 6 -39.12 -13.78 -33.06
C ALA A 6 -38.84 -14.00 -31.56
N LEU A 7 -39.86 -14.42 -30.81
CA LEU A 7 -39.77 -14.70 -29.38
C LEU A 7 -38.82 -15.87 -29.06
N VAL A 8 -38.91 -16.97 -29.81
CA VAL A 8 -38.04 -18.15 -29.64
C VAL A 8 -36.58 -17.83 -30.00
N PHE A 9 -36.38 -16.93 -30.98
CA PHE A 9 -35.05 -16.45 -31.35
C PHE A 9 -34.41 -15.62 -30.23
N GLU A 10 -35.16 -14.71 -29.61
CA GLU A 10 -34.70 -13.93 -28.45
C GLU A 10 -34.26 -14.83 -27.28
N TYR A 11 -34.99 -15.91 -26.99
CA TYR A 11 -34.62 -16.85 -25.93
C TYR A 11 -33.31 -17.58 -26.20
N SER A 12 -33.08 -17.99 -27.45
CA SER A 12 -31.81 -18.64 -27.82
C SER A 12 -30.62 -17.70 -27.64
N LEU A 13 -30.79 -16.41 -27.98
CA LEU A 13 -29.76 -15.40 -27.81
C LEU A 13 -29.44 -15.17 -26.33
N ILE A 14 -30.48 -15.06 -25.48
CA ILE A 14 -30.34 -14.92 -24.03
C ILE A 14 -29.63 -16.13 -23.42
N MET A 15 -29.98 -17.36 -23.85
CA MET A 15 -29.38 -18.59 -23.34
C MET A 15 -27.91 -18.75 -23.76
N VAL A 16 -27.56 -18.39 -24.99
CA VAL A 16 -26.18 -18.34 -25.44
C VAL A 16 -25.40 -17.30 -24.62
N GLY A 17 -25.97 -16.13 -24.38
CA GLY A 17 -25.39 -15.11 -23.49
C GLY A 17 -25.17 -15.61 -22.07
N ALA A 18 -26.16 -16.28 -21.48
CA ALA A 18 -26.07 -16.88 -20.15
C ALA A 18 -24.96 -17.95 -20.08
N ALA A 19 -24.85 -18.81 -21.09
CA ALA A 19 -23.81 -19.83 -21.16
C ALA A 19 -22.40 -19.24 -21.29
N ILE A 20 -22.23 -18.17 -22.09
CA ILE A 20 -20.96 -17.46 -22.23
C ILE A 20 -20.56 -16.81 -20.90
N ILE A 21 -21.48 -16.07 -20.26
CA ILE A 21 -21.24 -15.41 -18.97
C ILE A 21 -20.86 -16.46 -17.91
N PHE A 22 -21.61 -17.54 -17.82
CA PHE A 22 -21.35 -18.60 -16.85
C PHE A 22 -20.03 -19.34 -17.12
N SER A 23 -19.68 -19.56 -18.39
CA SER A 23 -18.37 -20.11 -18.78
C SER A 23 -17.21 -19.24 -18.31
N ILE A 24 -17.32 -17.91 -18.47
CA ILE A 24 -16.31 -16.95 -17.97
C ILE A 24 -16.17 -17.05 -16.45
N VAL A 25 -17.28 -17.21 -15.73
CA VAL A 25 -17.28 -17.40 -14.28
C VAL A 25 -16.57 -18.71 -13.90
N CYS A 26 -16.89 -19.82 -14.59
CA CYS A 26 -16.30 -21.14 -14.33
C CYS A 26 -14.78 -21.21 -14.53
N LEU A 27 -14.21 -20.39 -15.42
CA LEU A 27 -12.75 -20.30 -15.60
C LEU A 27 -12.04 -19.90 -14.30
N LYS A 28 -12.70 -19.11 -13.44
CA LYS A 28 -12.13 -18.63 -12.18
C LYS A 28 -12.75 -19.31 -10.95
N ARG A 29 -14.01 -19.74 -11.02
CA ARG A 29 -14.73 -20.49 -9.97
C ARG A 29 -14.82 -21.97 -10.31
N ARG A 30 -13.77 -22.71 -9.95
CA ARG A 30 -13.69 -24.17 -10.20
C ARG A 30 -14.75 -24.99 -9.47
N ASP A 31 -15.31 -24.45 -8.39
CA ASP A 31 -16.43 -25.05 -7.66
C ASP A 31 -17.72 -25.09 -8.49
N LEU A 32 -17.91 -24.13 -9.40
CA LEU A 32 -19.06 -24.05 -10.30
C LEU A 32 -18.86 -24.80 -11.63
N LEU A 33 -17.66 -25.34 -11.90
CA LEU A 33 -17.34 -26.00 -13.16
C LEU A 33 -18.28 -27.18 -13.48
N ALA A 34 -18.79 -27.86 -12.44
CA ALA A 34 -19.72 -28.98 -12.59
C ALA A 34 -21.07 -28.56 -13.19
N TRP A 35 -21.43 -27.27 -13.07
CA TRP A 35 -22.67 -26.69 -13.59
C TRP A 35 -22.55 -26.23 -15.04
N LEU A 36 -21.34 -26.05 -15.56
CA LEU A 36 -21.11 -25.54 -16.91
C LEU A 36 -21.81 -26.37 -18.02
N PRO A 37 -21.80 -27.72 -18.00
CA PRO A 37 -22.48 -28.50 -19.03
C PRO A 37 -24.00 -28.30 -19.03
N THR A 38 -24.60 -27.94 -17.89
CA THR A 38 -26.03 -27.59 -17.83
C THR A 38 -26.33 -26.40 -18.72
N TYR A 39 -25.52 -25.34 -18.61
CA TYR A 39 -25.70 -24.11 -19.40
C TYR A 39 -25.41 -24.35 -20.88
N ILE A 40 -24.40 -25.15 -21.22
CA ILE A 40 -24.06 -25.48 -22.60
C ILE A 40 -25.15 -26.33 -23.26
N PHE A 41 -25.61 -27.40 -22.60
CA PHE A 41 -26.66 -28.27 -23.15
C PHE A 41 -28.00 -27.55 -23.24
N ALA A 42 -28.36 -26.72 -22.25
CA ALA A 42 -29.55 -25.90 -22.33
C ALA A 42 -29.46 -24.91 -23.50
N ALA A 43 -28.34 -24.20 -23.68
CA ALA A 43 -28.16 -23.28 -24.80
C ALA A 43 -28.26 -23.97 -26.17
N ILE A 44 -27.63 -25.14 -26.34
CA ILE A 44 -27.73 -25.93 -27.58
C ILE A 44 -29.17 -26.37 -27.83
N GLY A 45 -29.86 -26.87 -26.79
CA GLY A 45 -31.27 -27.26 -26.89
C GLY A 45 -32.15 -26.10 -27.37
N PHE A 46 -32.09 -24.95 -26.71
CA PHE A 46 -32.89 -23.77 -27.08
C PHE A 46 -32.55 -23.21 -28.47
N VAL A 47 -31.30 -23.28 -28.91
CA VAL A 47 -30.92 -22.90 -30.29
C VAL A 47 -31.55 -23.87 -31.29
N LEU A 48 -31.55 -25.17 -31.02
CA LEU A 48 -32.12 -26.17 -31.92
C LEU A 48 -33.65 -26.06 -32.06
N VAL A 49 -34.38 -25.63 -31.01
CA VAL A 49 -35.83 -25.34 -31.10
C VAL A 49 -36.14 -24.32 -32.21
N ASN A 50 -35.26 -23.34 -32.46
CA ASN A 50 -35.48 -22.33 -33.50
C ASN A 50 -35.46 -22.90 -34.93
N PHE A 51 -34.84 -24.07 -35.13
CA PHE A 51 -34.73 -24.72 -36.43
C PHE A 51 -35.80 -25.80 -36.65
N GLU A 52 -36.72 -25.98 -35.69
CA GLU A 52 -37.80 -26.98 -35.74
C GLU A 52 -38.73 -26.78 -36.94
N SER A 53 -38.93 -25.52 -37.38
CA SER A 53 -39.72 -25.22 -38.59
C SER A 53 -39.03 -25.60 -39.91
N LEU A 54 -37.74 -25.96 -39.88
CA LEU A 54 -36.94 -26.25 -41.08
C LEU A 54 -36.83 -27.75 -41.37
N LEU A 55 -36.77 -28.60 -40.33
CA LEU A 55 -36.62 -30.07 -40.41
C LEU A 55 -37.27 -30.73 -39.19
N GLU A 56 -38.24 -31.61 -39.40
CA GLU A 56 -39.00 -32.30 -38.34
C GLU A 56 -38.10 -33.14 -37.40
N GLU A 57 -36.98 -33.66 -37.91
CA GLU A 57 -35.98 -34.44 -37.15
C GLU A 57 -35.20 -33.60 -36.11
N ILE A 58 -35.14 -32.27 -36.27
CA ILE A 58 -34.40 -31.38 -35.35
C ILE A 58 -35.11 -31.26 -34.00
N SER A 59 -36.43 -31.39 -33.97
CA SER A 59 -37.25 -31.36 -32.75
C SER A 59 -36.75 -32.38 -31.72
N LEU A 60 -36.53 -33.62 -32.15
CA LEU A 60 -36.09 -34.72 -31.30
C LEU A 60 -34.68 -34.48 -30.73
N ILE A 61 -33.78 -33.92 -31.54
CA ILE A 61 -32.42 -33.58 -31.12
C ILE A 61 -32.46 -32.47 -30.06
N SER A 62 -33.31 -31.46 -30.23
CA SER A 62 -33.51 -30.39 -29.26
C SER A 62 -33.95 -30.92 -27.88
N TYR A 63 -34.97 -31.79 -27.86
CA TYR A 63 -35.43 -32.43 -26.63
C TYR A 63 -34.34 -33.26 -25.96
N VAL A 64 -33.49 -33.96 -26.72
CA VAL A 64 -32.36 -34.71 -26.15
C VAL A 64 -31.36 -33.79 -25.43
N PHE A 65 -31.03 -32.63 -26.00
CA PHE A 65 -30.13 -31.67 -25.35
C PHE A 65 -30.73 -31.04 -24.08
N LEU A 66 -32.04 -30.76 -24.08
CA LEU A 66 -32.74 -30.31 -22.87
C LEU A 66 -32.82 -31.39 -21.79
N MET A 67 -32.96 -32.67 -22.16
CA MET A 67 -32.87 -33.78 -21.19
C MET A 67 -31.44 -33.92 -20.62
N LEU A 68 -30.42 -33.76 -21.47
CA LEU A 68 -29.01 -33.76 -21.04
C LEU A 68 -28.69 -32.62 -20.08
N SER A 69 -29.32 -31.44 -20.24
CA SER A 69 -29.14 -30.34 -19.29
C SER A 69 -29.69 -30.67 -17.92
N VAL A 70 -30.87 -31.32 -17.83
CA VAL A 70 -31.46 -31.77 -16.55
C VAL A 70 -30.59 -32.84 -15.88
N ILE A 71 -30.11 -33.83 -16.64
CA ILE A 71 -29.18 -34.86 -16.12
C ILE A 71 -27.89 -34.20 -15.61
N SER A 72 -27.38 -33.19 -16.32
CA SER A 72 -26.21 -32.43 -15.90
C SER A 72 -26.44 -31.66 -14.59
N ILE A 73 -27.64 -31.11 -14.34
CA ILE A 73 -27.97 -30.44 -13.07
C ILE A 73 -27.85 -31.44 -11.92
N SER A 74 -28.46 -32.61 -12.06
CA SER A 74 -28.41 -33.64 -11.02
C SER A 74 -26.99 -34.12 -10.74
N PHE A 75 -26.18 -34.31 -11.78
CA PHE A 75 -24.76 -34.63 -11.61
C PHE A 75 -23.99 -33.50 -10.91
N ALA A 76 -24.22 -32.24 -11.27
CA ALA A 76 -23.57 -31.08 -10.67
C ALA A 76 -23.87 -30.98 -9.17
N VAL A 77 -25.15 -31.13 -8.79
CA VAL A 77 -25.60 -31.10 -7.40
C VAL A 77 -24.98 -32.23 -6.58
N VAL A 78 -24.96 -33.47 -7.09
CA VAL A 78 -24.36 -34.62 -6.39
C VAL A 78 -22.86 -34.42 -6.20
N LYS A 79 -22.15 -33.96 -7.24
CA LYS A 79 -20.72 -33.66 -7.16
C LYS A 79 -20.45 -32.54 -6.16
N GLU A 80 -21.20 -31.45 -6.20
CA GLU A 80 -21.03 -30.34 -5.28
C GLU A 80 -21.34 -30.72 -3.82
N TYR A 81 -22.39 -31.53 -3.62
CA TYR A 81 -22.72 -32.11 -2.31
C TYR A 81 -21.56 -32.97 -1.78
N TYR A 82 -20.99 -33.81 -2.64
CA TYR A 82 -19.84 -34.64 -2.31
C TYR A 82 -18.64 -33.78 -1.88
N TYR A 83 -18.28 -32.74 -2.62
CA TYR A 83 -17.17 -31.85 -2.23
C TYR A 83 -17.47 -31.04 -0.95
N THR A 84 -18.71 -30.63 -0.76
CA THR A 84 -19.12 -29.76 0.36
C THR A 84 -19.25 -30.52 1.69
N PHE A 85 -19.68 -31.79 1.66
CA PHE A 85 -19.98 -32.58 2.86
C PHE A 85 -19.19 -33.88 3.01
N ILE A 86 -18.79 -34.53 1.91
CA ILE A 86 -18.23 -35.88 1.93
C ILE A 86 -16.71 -35.86 1.81
N LYS A 87 -16.11 -35.04 0.93
CA LYS A 87 -14.66 -35.00 0.71
C LYS A 87 -13.88 -34.61 1.98
N TYR A 88 -14.48 -33.83 2.88
CA TYR A 88 -13.89 -33.49 4.18
C TYR A 88 -14.12 -34.55 5.27
N LYS A 89 -15.00 -35.53 5.03
CA LYS A 89 -15.29 -36.64 5.96
C LYS A 89 -14.66 -37.96 5.53
N LEU A 90 -14.32 -38.11 4.24
CA LEU A 90 -13.69 -39.30 3.65
C LEU A 90 -12.21 -39.07 3.28
N SER A 91 -11.41 -38.66 4.27
CA SER A 91 -9.99 -39.06 4.34
C SER A 91 -9.84 -40.49 4.91
N ARG A 92 -10.91 -41.30 4.91
CA ARG A 92 -10.85 -42.72 5.20
C ARG A 92 -11.89 -43.50 4.40
N ASN A 93 -11.36 -44.34 3.52
CA ASN A 93 -11.91 -45.52 2.85
C ASN A 93 -12.73 -45.44 1.55
N GLN A 94 -12.09 -46.01 0.52
CA GLN A 94 -12.50 -46.85 -0.63
C GLN A 94 -13.89 -46.76 -1.31
N SER A 95 -13.78 -46.56 -2.64
CA SER A 95 -14.40 -47.26 -3.79
C SER A 95 -15.90 -47.56 -3.81
N THR A 96 -16.56 -47.17 -4.91
CA THR A 96 -17.22 -48.12 -5.84
C THR A 96 -17.68 -47.41 -7.11
N THR A 97 -17.41 -48.02 -8.25
CA THR A 97 -17.95 -47.72 -9.59
C THR A 97 -19.25 -48.50 -9.78
N ILE A 98 -20.27 -47.89 -10.39
CA ILE A 98 -21.48 -48.59 -10.84
C ILE A 98 -21.74 -48.21 -12.31
N ALA A 99 -21.91 -49.23 -13.14
CA ALA A 99 -22.15 -49.18 -14.57
C ALA A 99 -23.63 -48.95 -14.92
N ALA A 100 -23.91 -48.44 -16.12
CA ALA A 100 -25.20 -48.65 -16.78
C ALA A 100 -25.05 -48.56 -18.32
N VAL A 101 -25.54 -49.59 -19.01
CA VAL A 101 -25.73 -49.66 -20.47
C VAL A 101 -27.24 -49.78 -20.75
N SER A 102 -27.69 -48.93 -21.69
CA SER A 102 -28.81 -49.00 -22.66
C SER A 102 -30.00 -49.95 -22.48
N LEU A 103 -31.23 -49.42 -22.71
CA LEU A 103 -32.08 -49.80 -23.85
C LEU A 103 -33.27 -48.84 -24.07
N LEU A 104 -33.63 -48.67 -25.34
CA LEU A 104 -34.52 -47.67 -25.93
C LEU A 104 -35.94 -48.22 -26.16
N ASN A 105 -36.93 -47.32 -26.19
CA ASN A 105 -38.29 -47.46 -26.76
C ASN A 105 -39.45 -48.01 -25.90
N PHE A 106 -39.60 -47.43 -24.71
CA PHE A 106 -40.91 -47.07 -24.10
C PHE A 106 -40.82 -45.69 -23.40
N ALA A 107 -39.90 -44.86 -23.90
CA ALA A 107 -38.97 -44.16 -23.02
C ALA A 107 -39.36 -42.72 -22.67
N ILE A 108 -40.21 -42.04 -23.44
CA ILE A 108 -40.40 -40.58 -23.30
C ILE A 108 -41.14 -40.22 -22.00
N ASN A 109 -42.23 -40.89 -21.66
CA ASN A 109 -42.99 -40.62 -20.43
C ASN A 109 -42.31 -41.21 -19.18
N GLY A 110 -41.66 -42.37 -19.31
CA GLY A 110 -40.89 -42.99 -18.22
C GLY A 110 -39.63 -42.20 -17.84
N ILE A 111 -38.92 -41.64 -18.83
CA ILE A 111 -37.76 -40.78 -18.60
C ILE A 111 -38.16 -39.50 -17.87
N GLN A 112 -39.30 -38.88 -18.22
CA GLN A 112 -39.76 -37.67 -17.53
C GLN A 112 -40.05 -37.93 -16.04
N ILE A 113 -40.61 -39.08 -15.67
CA ILE A 113 -40.83 -39.48 -14.26
C ILE A 113 -39.50 -39.70 -13.53
N VAL A 114 -38.52 -40.34 -14.18
CA VAL A 114 -37.18 -40.54 -13.60
C VAL A 114 -36.45 -39.21 -13.39
N LEU A 115 -36.56 -38.28 -14.33
CA LEU A 115 -35.98 -36.94 -14.22
C LEU A 115 -36.64 -36.12 -13.11
N LEU A 116 -37.96 -36.26 -12.93
CA LEU A 116 -38.68 -35.63 -11.82
C LEU A 116 -38.15 -36.10 -10.46
N MET A 117 -37.95 -37.41 -10.29
CA MET A 117 -37.37 -37.99 -9.07
C MET A 117 -35.93 -37.50 -8.82
N LEU A 118 -35.12 -37.38 -9.87
CA LEU A 118 -33.75 -36.86 -9.80
C LEU A 118 -33.71 -35.38 -9.40
N LEU A 119 -34.62 -34.55 -9.92
CA LEU A 119 -34.71 -33.13 -9.58
C LEU A 119 -35.22 -32.91 -8.15
N LEU A 120 -36.18 -33.71 -7.67
CA LEU A 120 -36.63 -33.70 -6.27
C LEU A 120 -35.48 -34.04 -5.30
N LEU A 121 -34.69 -35.08 -5.61
CA LEU A 121 -33.50 -35.42 -4.84
C LEU A 121 -32.45 -34.29 -4.89
N SER A 122 -32.25 -33.70 -6.07
CA SER A 122 -31.31 -32.60 -6.27
C SER A 122 -31.71 -31.37 -5.45
N LEU A 123 -33.00 -31.03 -5.41
CA LEU A 123 -33.52 -29.91 -4.62
C LEU A 123 -33.24 -30.11 -3.11
N PHE A 124 -33.47 -31.32 -2.59
CA PHE A 124 -33.21 -31.66 -1.19
C PHE A 124 -31.72 -31.54 -0.82
N LEU A 125 -30.83 -32.12 -1.65
CA LEU A 125 -29.38 -32.03 -1.45
C LEU A 125 -28.88 -30.59 -1.55
N PHE A 126 -29.43 -29.83 -2.48
CA PHE A 126 -29.02 -28.46 -2.73
C PHE A 126 -29.48 -27.50 -1.62
N LEU A 127 -30.66 -27.71 -1.04
CA LEU A 127 -31.09 -26.97 0.15
C LEU A 127 -30.08 -27.10 1.30
N ARG A 128 -29.50 -28.30 1.48
CA ARG A 128 -28.45 -28.54 2.48
C ARG A 128 -27.13 -27.83 2.11
N ILE A 129 -26.75 -27.77 0.83
CA ILE A 129 -25.58 -27.00 0.36
C ILE A 129 -25.79 -25.51 0.64
N TYR A 130 -26.97 -24.98 0.30
CA TYR A 130 -27.29 -23.57 0.50
C TYR A 130 -27.20 -23.17 1.97
N MET A 131 -27.76 -23.97 2.88
CA MET A 131 -27.70 -23.69 4.33
C MET A 131 -26.27 -23.56 4.87
N LYS A 132 -25.29 -24.23 4.25
CA LYS A 132 -23.88 -24.20 4.63
C LYS A 132 -23.08 -23.09 3.97
N LYS A 133 -23.26 -22.88 2.66
CA LYS A 133 -22.47 -21.89 1.89
C LYS A 133 -23.07 -20.48 1.94
N ARG A 134 -24.39 -20.35 2.02
CA ARG A 134 -25.15 -19.09 2.14
C ARG A 134 -24.73 -17.98 1.17
N THR A 135 -24.24 -18.33 -0.03
CA THR A 135 -23.90 -17.29 -1.02
C THR A 135 -25.10 -17.01 -1.94
N PRO A 136 -25.21 -15.77 -2.46
CA PRO A 136 -26.25 -15.41 -3.42
C PRO A 136 -26.27 -16.35 -4.62
N THR A 137 -25.11 -16.70 -5.20
CA THR A 137 -25.04 -17.62 -6.34
C THR A 137 -25.71 -18.96 -6.05
N HIS A 138 -25.48 -19.52 -4.84
CA HIS A 138 -26.12 -20.77 -4.48
C HIS A 138 -27.62 -20.58 -4.25
N ALA A 139 -28.10 -19.46 -3.70
CA ALA A 139 -29.54 -19.19 -3.63
C ALA A 139 -30.19 -19.25 -5.03
N PHE A 140 -29.59 -18.58 -6.01
CA PHE A 140 -30.05 -18.52 -7.39
C PHE A 140 -29.97 -19.88 -8.09
N LEU A 141 -28.90 -20.66 -7.88
CA LEU A 141 -28.83 -22.05 -8.35
C LEU A 141 -29.98 -22.90 -7.77
N GLY A 142 -30.36 -22.70 -6.50
CA GLY A 142 -31.52 -23.37 -5.90
C GLY A 142 -32.83 -23.02 -6.62
N ILE A 143 -33.02 -21.75 -6.98
CA ILE A 143 -34.18 -21.29 -7.77
C ILE A 143 -34.14 -21.88 -9.18
N THR A 144 -32.96 -22.06 -9.80
CA THR A 144 -32.84 -22.70 -11.12
C THR A 144 -33.26 -24.18 -11.09
N ILE A 145 -32.96 -24.91 -10.01
CA ILE A 145 -33.40 -26.30 -9.83
C ILE A 145 -34.92 -26.35 -9.66
N LEU A 146 -35.50 -25.42 -8.89
CA LEU A 146 -36.94 -25.32 -8.70
C LEU A 146 -37.66 -24.98 -10.02
N ALA A 147 -37.12 -24.04 -10.80
CA ALA A 147 -37.64 -23.68 -12.11
C ALA A 147 -37.60 -24.88 -13.08
N ALA A 148 -36.48 -25.62 -13.12
CA ALA A 148 -36.36 -26.84 -13.92
C ALA A 148 -37.38 -27.92 -13.50
N LEU A 149 -37.63 -28.07 -12.19
CA LEU A 149 -38.63 -28.99 -11.66
C LEU A 149 -40.03 -28.64 -12.16
N ILE A 150 -40.42 -27.36 -12.08
CA ILE A 150 -41.75 -26.91 -12.50
C ILE A 150 -41.94 -27.10 -14.02
N VAL A 151 -40.91 -26.84 -14.83
CA VAL A 151 -40.94 -27.08 -16.28
C VAL A 151 -41.14 -28.57 -16.60
N VAL A 152 -40.43 -29.47 -15.91
CA VAL A 152 -40.59 -30.93 -16.10
C VAL A 152 -41.98 -31.41 -15.67
N ILE A 153 -42.53 -30.89 -14.56
CA ILE A 153 -43.90 -31.19 -14.11
C ILE A 153 -44.93 -30.74 -15.15
N ASN A 154 -44.76 -29.54 -15.72
CA ASN A 154 -45.68 -29.03 -16.74
C ASN A 154 -45.65 -29.90 -18.01
N ASN A 155 -44.46 -30.29 -18.47
CA ASN A 155 -44.29 -31.18 -19.63
C ASN A 155 -44.87 -32.58 -19.40
N LEU A 156 -44.80 -33.09 -18.17
CA LEU A 156 -45.47 -34.34 -17.79
C LEU A 156 -46.99 -34.20 -17.88
N ASN A 157 -47.55 -33.10 -17.36
CA ASN A 157 -48.99 -32.88 -17.36
C ASN A 157 -49.59 -32.79 -18.78
N SER A 158 -48.90 -32.15 -19.74
CA SER A 158 -49.29 -32.17 -21.15
C SER A 158 -49.28 -33.58 -21.76
N SER A 159 -48.30 -34.41 -21.39
CA SER A 159 -48.17 -35.79 -21.92
C SER A 159 -49.29 -36.73 -21.45
N PHE A 160 -49.92 -36.44 -20.31
CA PHE A 160 -51.03 -37.22 -19.74
C PHE A 160 -52.43 -36.72 -20.12
N GLY A 161 -52.53 -35.81 -21.10
CA GLY A 161 -53.81 -35.30 -21.58
C GLY A 161 -54.48 -34.25 -20.68
N GLY A 162 -53.73 -33.68 -19.73
CA GLY A 162 -54.19 -32.51 -18.98
C GLY A 162 -54.22 -31.27 -19.87
N THR A 163 -55.27 -30.45 -19.77
CA THR A 163 -55.32 -29.14 -20.45
C THR A 163 -54.32 -28.20 -19.79
N VAL A 164 -53.12 -28.11 -20.36
CA VAL A 164 -52.14 -27.09 -20.00
C VAL A 164 -52.68 -25.75 -20.51
N ILE A 165 -52.66 -24.72 -19.66
CA ILE A 165 -52.80 -23.35 -20.14
C ILE A 165 -51.52 -23.09 -20.93
N GLU A 166 -51.57 -23.11 -22.27
CA GLU A 166 -50.38 -22.94 -23.13
C GLU A 166 -49.54 -21.72 -22.69
N ASN A 167 -50.21 -20.61 -22.35
CA ASN A 167 -49.60 -19.38 -21.83
C ASN A 167 -48.81 -19.58 -20.51
N PHE A 168 -49.18 -20.56 -19.67
CA PHE A 168 -48.48 -20.87 -18.41
C PHE A 168 -47.17 -21.62 -18.66
N GLY A 169 -47.15 -22.53 -19.65
CA GLY A 169 -45.93 -23.24 -20.05
C GLY A 169 -44.89 -22.29 -20.64
N GLU A 170 -45.31 -21.37 -21.52
CA GLU A 170 -44.44 -20.33 -22.08
C GLU A 170 -43.88 -19.39 -20.98
N GLY A 171 -44.72 -18.96 -20.03
CA GLY A 171 -44.28 -18.14 -18.90
C GLY A 171 -43.22 -18.81 -18.02
N LEU A 172 -43.32 -20.11 -17.79
CA LEU A 172 -42.32 -20.88 -17.02
C LEU A 172 -40.98 -21.02 -17.76
N MET A 173 -41.02 -21.14 -19.09
CA MET A 173 -39.80 -21.17 -19.90
C MET A 173 -39.07 -19.83 -19.88
N ILE A 174 -39.80 -18.72 -19.97
CA ILE A 174 -39.24 -17.36 -19.79
C ILE A 174 -38.59 -17.23 -18.42
N PHE A 175 -39.28 -17.69 -17.38
CA PHE A 175 -38.75 -17.67 -16.02
C PHE A 175 -37.46 -18.50 -15.89
N PHE A 176 -37.40 -19.68 -16.52
CA PHE A 176 -36.23 -20.55 -16.50
C PHE A 176 -35.00 -19.93 -17.22
N VAL A 177 -35.21 -19.36 -18.42
CA VAL A 177 -34.14 -18.72 -19.18
C VAL A 177 -33.60 -17.48 -18.45
N THR A 178 -34.50 -16.66 -17.90
CA THR A 178 -34.12 -15.44 -17.17
C THR A 178 -33.37 -15.76 -15.88
N ILE A 179 -33.80 -16.77 -15.10
CA ILE A 179 -33.11 -17.13 -13.85
C ILE A 179 -31.71 -17.69 -14.10
N LEU A 180 -31.47 -18.42 -15.19
CA LEU A 180 -30.14 -18.91 -15.57
C LEU A 180 -29.20 -17.74 -15.90
N LEU A 181 -29.66 -16.76 -16.69
CA LEU A 181 -28.88 -15.56 -16.97
C LEU A 181 -28.55 -14.80 -15.68
N VAL A 182 -29.55 -14.57 -14.83
CA VAL A 182 -29.37 -13.86 -13.55
C VAL A 182 -28.38 -14.61 -12.66
N THR A 183 -28.42 -15.94 -12.62
CA THR A 183 -27.47 -16.75 -11.86
C THR A 183 -26.03 -16.54 -12.31
N GLY A 184 -25.78 -16.48 -13.62
CA GLY A 184 -24.46 -16.16 -14.18
C GLY A 184 -23.97 -14.76 -13.81
N LEU A 185 -24.85 -13.75 -13.88
CA LEU A 185 -24.53 -12.38 -13.48
C LEU A 185 -24.24 -12.28 -11.97
N VAL A 186 -25.07 -12.89 -11.13
CA VAL A 186 -24.87 -12.93 -9.67
C VAL A 186 -23.53 -13.57 -9.32
N ALA A 187 -23.17 -14.66 -9.99
CA ALA A 187 -21.88 -15.33 -9.77
C ALA A 187 -20.68 -14.44 -10.16
N LEU A 188 -20.81 -13.64 -11.21
CA LEU A 188 -19.80 -12.67 -11.63
C LEU A 188 -19.68 -11.51 -10.63
N ILE A 189 -20.81 -10.99 -10.15
CA ILE A 189 -20.86 -9.93 -9.13
C ILE A 189 -20.26 -10.43 -7.81
N GLU A 190 -20.65 -11.61 -7.34
CA GLU A 190 -20.11 -12.24 -6.13
C GLU A 190 -18.58 -12.33 -6.20
N GLN A 191 -18.05 -12.73 -7.36
CA GLN A 191 -16.60 -12.79 -7.58
C GLN A 191 -15.93 -11.41 -7.56
N ARG A 192 -16.56 -10.37 -8.13
CA ARG A 192 -16.03 -9.01 -8.07
C ARG A 192 -16.01 -8.50 -6.64
N ILE A 193 -17.06 -8.74 -5.86
CA ILE A 193 -17.16 -8.34 -4.46
C ILE A 193 -16.03 -8.97 -3.63
N ILE A 194 -15.79 -10.27 -3.77
CA ILE A 194 -14.69 -10.94 -3.04
C ILE A 194 -13.34 -10.30 -3.36
N ARG A 195 -13.04 -10.10 -4.66
CA ARG A 195 -11.78 -9.46 -5.06
C ARG A 195 -11.62 -8.04 -4.52
N VAL A 196 -12.68 -7.25 -4.57
CA VAL A 196 -12.67 -5.88 -4.02
C VAL A 196 -12.41 -5.92 -2.51
N ASN A 197 -13.03 -6.85 -1.79
CA ASN A 197 -12.81 -7.01 -0.36
C ASN A 197 -11.37 -7.41 -0.03
N ASP A 198 -10.76 -8.32 -0.79
CA ASP A 198 -9.36 -8.72 -0.60
C ASP A 198 -8.39 -7.56 -0.86
N THR A 199 -8.60 -6.82 -1.96
CA THR A 199 -7.77 -5.62 -2.23
C THR A 199 -7.94 -4.54 -1.18
N LEU A 200 -9.15 -4.39 -0.64
CA LEU A 200 -9.46 -3.39 0.37
C LEU A 200 -8.84 -3.75 1.73
N ASN A 201 -8.74 -5.03 2.08
CA ASN A 201 -7.95 -5.49 3.24
C ASN A 201 -6.46 -5.17 3.07
N ALA A 202 -5.88 -5.45 1.90
CA ALA A 202 -4.48 -5.12 1.65
C ALA A 202 -4.21 -3.61 1.72
N VAL A 203 -5.15 -2.78 1.26
CA VAL A 203 -5.08 -1.31 1.40
C VAL A 203 -5.14 -0.90 2.88
N PHE A 204 -5.95 -1.54 3.71
CA PHE A 204 -6.00 -1.25 5.14
C PHE A 204 -4.72 -1.63 5.87
N ASP A 205 -4.17 -2.82 5.61
CA ASP A 205 -2.91 -3.24 6.23
C ASP A 205 -1.80 -2.25 5.87
N ALA A 206 -1.71 -1.86 4.59
CA ALA A 206 -0.74 -0.87 4.11
C ALA A 206 -0.97 0.53 4.73
N ALA A 207 -2.22 0.96 4.88
CA ALA A 207 -2.56 2.23 5.50
C ALA A 207 -2.27 2.24 7.01
N SER A 208 -2.46 1.11 7.70
CA SER A 208 -2.11 0.95 9.12
C SER A 208 -0.60 1.02 9.33
N GLU A 209 0.17 0.34 8.48
CA GLU A 209 1.62 0.44 8.49
C GLU A 209 2.09 1.87 8.20
N ALA A 210 1.49 2.52 7.20
CA ALA A 210 1.78 3.92 6.87
C ALA A 210 1.50 4.88 8.04
N SER A 211 0.38 4.72 8.75
CA SER A 211 0.03 5.53 9.93
C SER A 211 1.08 5.42 11.03
N LEU A 212 1.52 4.20 11.35
CA LEU A 212 2.57 3.96 12.36
C LEU A 212 3.91 4.58 11.94
N ASN A 213 4.30 4.39 10.68
CA ASN A 213 5.54 4.96 10.15
C ASN A 213 5.52 6.49 10.17
N ILE A 214 4.40 7.12 9.79
CA ILE A 214 4.23 8.57 9.86
C ILE A 214 4.35 9.09 11.29
N SER A 215 3.75 8.40 12.27
CA SER A 215 3.84 8.78 13.68
C SER A 215 5.29 8.71 14.18
N ASN A 216 6.02 7.64 13.85
CA ASN A 216 7.41 7.47 14.25
C ASN A 216 8.30 8.56 13.62
N ILE A 217 8.14 8.82 12.31
CA ILE A 217 8.87 9.87 11.60
C ILE A 217 8.58 11.24 12.22
N ALA A 218 7.31 11.54 12.56
CA ALA A 218 6.95 12.79 13.21
C ALA A 218 7.67 12.95 14.56
N THR A 219 7.70 11.91 15.39
CA THR A 219 8.39 11.96 16.69
C THR A 219 9.91 12.10 16.55
N GLU A 220 10.50 11.39 15.58
CA GLU A 220 11.94 11.46 15.30
C GLU A 220 12.35 12.84 14.79
N LEU A 221 11.57 13.43 13.88
CA LEU A 221 11.79 14.79 13.37
C LEU A 221 11.75 15.85 14.49
N VAL A 222 10.79 15.75 15.42
CA VAL A 222 10.75 16.66 16.58
C VAL A 222 12.01 16.50 17.43
N SER A 223 12.41 15.25 17.74
CA SER A 223 13.63 14.99 18.52
C SER A 223 14.87 15.55 17.84
N SER A 224 15.07 15.25 16.55
CA SER A 224 16.21 15.76 15.78
C SER A 224 16.22 17.28 15.68
N ALA A 225 15.05 17.92 15.51
CA ALA A 225 14.96 19.37 15.48
C ALA A 225 15.36 20.00 16.83
N THR A 226 14.96 19.38 17.95
CA THR A 226 15.35 19.86 19.29
C THR A 226 16.85 19.69 19.57
N GLU A 227 17.45 18.58 19.15
CA GLU A 227 18.89 18.35 19.26
C GLU A 227 19.68 19.38 18.45
N VAL A 228 19.26 19.62 17.20
CA VAL A 228 19.91 20.62 16.34
C VAL A 228 19.77 22.02 16.93
N ASN A 229 18.60 22.42 17.44
CA ASN A 229 18.42 23.71 18.09
C ASN A 229 19.33 23.89 19.31
N THR A 230 19.47 22.84 20.12
CA THR A 230 20.37 22.86 21.29
C THR A 230 21.83 23.04 20.84
N ALA A 231 22.26 22.31 19.81
CA ALA A 231 23.60 22.46 19.24
C ALA A 231 23.81 23.85 18.62
N SER A 232 22.79 24.41 17.96
CA SER A 232 22.81 25.77 17.42
C SER A 232 22.98 26.81 18.54
N GLU A 233 22.29 26.66 19.67
CA GLU A 233 22.45 27.54 20.83
C GLU A 233 23.87 27.46 21.41
N GLU A 234 24.43 26.25 21.54
CA GLU A 234 25.81 26.05 21.99
C GLU A 234 26.84 26.70 21.04
N ILE A 235 26.65 26.56 19.72
CA ILE A 235 27.48 27.21 18.71
C ILE A 235 27.41 28.73 18.83
N SER A 236 26.22 29.30 19.05
CA SER A 236 26.04 30.74 19.23
C SER A 236 26.80 31.25 20.46
N LEU A 237 26.68 30.56 21.60
CA LEU A 237 27.41 30.89 22.83
C LEU A 237 28.93 30.80 22.64
N SER A 238 29.41 29.72 22.02
CA SER A 238 30.83 29.53 21.73
C SER A 238 31.38 30.60 20.79
N THR A 239 30.59 31.00 19.79
CA THR A 239 30.94 32.08 18.86
C THR A 239 31.05 33.42 19.59
N GLN A 240 30.11 33.74 20.49
CA GLN A 240 30.16 34.96 21.30
C GLN A 240 31.40 35.00 22.22
N GLU A 241 31.75 33.86 22.83
CA GLU A 241 32.96 33.76 23.65
C GLU A 241 34.24 33.94 22.81
N MET A 242 34.26 33.39 21.60
CA MET A 242 35.39 33.54 20.68
C MET A 242 35.55 34.98 20.21
N VAL A 243 34.44 35.70 19.97
CA VAL A 243 34.43 37.13 19.66
C VAL A 243 35.06 37.93 20.81
N LYS A 244 34.64 37.67 22.05
CA LYS A 244 35.16 38.34 23.24
C LYS A 244 36.66 38.07 23.45
N THR A 245 37.07 36.81 23.33
CA THR A 245 38.48 36.41 23.44
C THR A 245 39.32 37.09 22.37
N THR A 246 38.84 37.13 21.13
CA THR A 246 39.48 37.83 20.02
C THR A 246 39.68 39.32 20.32
N GLN A 247 38.65 40.01 20.83
CA GLN A 247 38.74 41.42 21.22
C GLN A 247 39.79 41.65 22.30
N ASN A 248 39.87 40.77 23.29
CA ASN A 248 40.90 40.85 24.34
C ASN A 248 42.31 40.72 23.77
N VAL A 249 42.55 39.78 22.85
CA VAL A 249 43.88 39.60 22.23
C VAL A 249 44.26 40.82 21.38
N VAL A 250 43.32 41.42 20.66
CA VAL A 250 43.55 42.67 19.92
C VAL A 250 43.99 43.78 20.87
N LYS A 251 43.27 43.97 21.98
CA LYS A 251 43.62 44.97 23.01
C LYS A 251 45.00 44.73 23.62
N SER A 252 45.31 43.49 24.01
CA SER A 252 46.64 43.14 24.52
C SER A 252 47.74 43.37 23.49
N SER A 253 47.46 43.16 22.21
CA SER A 253 48.43 43.43 21.13
C SER A 253 48.72 44.93 20.97
N GLU A 254 47.71 45.79 21.15
CA GLU A 254 47.89 47.24 21.18
C GLU A 254 48.74 47.70 22.39
N GLU A 255 48.50 47.11 23.56
CA GLU A 255 49.30 47.36 24.76
C GLU A 255 50.78 46.98 24.55
N ILE A 256 51.04 45.81 23.94
CA ILE A 256 52.41 45.40 23.57
C ILE A 256 53.01 46.41 22.58
N HIS A 257 52.24 46.91 21.62
CA HIS A 257 52.75 47.90 20.67
C HIS A 257 53.19 49.20 21.37
N ASN A 258 52.46 49.64 22.39
CA ASN A 258 52.85 50.78 23.20
C ASN A 258 54.14 50.51 24.00
N ILE A 259 54.29 49.30 24.57
CA ILE A 259 55.53 48.89 25.26
C ILE A 259 56.71 48.89 24.28
N MET A 260 56.55 48.35 23.07
CA MET A 260 57.59 48.36 22.04
C MET A 260 58.02 49.77 21.66
N ARG A 261 57.08 50.72 21.60
CA ARG A 261 57.40 52.14 21.39
C ARG A 261 58.25 52.71 22.52
N ILE A 262 57.92 52.39 23.78
CA ILE A 262 58.71 52.81 24.95
C ILE A 262 60.13 52.23 24.87
N ILE A 263 60.29 50.93 24.57
CA ILE A 263 61.61 50.29 24.45
C ILE A 263 62.41 50.92 23.31
N THR A 264 61.77 51.24 22.18
CA THR A 264 62.42 51.93 21.06
C THR A 264 62.98 53.28 21.50
N ASN A 265 62.20 54.05 22.27
CA ASN A 265 62.64 55.33 22.81
C ASN A 265 63.81 55.17 23.80
N ILE A 266 63.76 54.15 24.67
CA ILE A 266 64.84 53.85 25.62
C ILE A 266 66.12 53.46 24.87
N ALA A 267 66.01 52.61 23.84
CA ALA A 267 67.15 52.21 23.01
C ALA A 267 67.75 53.43 22.29
N GLU A 268 66.92 54.34 21.77
CA GLU A 268 67.39 55.57 21.13
C GLU A 268 68.09 56.53 22.09
N GLN A 269 67.53 56.71 23.30
CA GLN A 269 68.18 57.48 24.37
C GLN A 269 69.49 56.85 24.82
N THR A 270 69.52 55.53 24.98
CA THR A 270 70.74 54.78 25.36
C THR A 270 71.82 54.89 24.29
N ASN A 271 71.43 54.83 23.01
CA ASN A 271 72.33 55.03 21.87
C ASN A 271 72.96 56.44 21.88
N LEU A 272 72.16 57.47 22.17
CA LEU A 272 72.65 58.85 22.29
C LEU A 272 73.58 59.04 23.50
N LEU A 273 73.24 58.44 24.65
CA LEU A 273 74.10 58.47 25.84
C LEU A 273 75.44 57.79 25.60
N ALA A 274 75.42 56.62 24.95
CA ALA A 274 76.61 55.87 24.58
C ALA A 274 77.49 56.63 23.58
N LEU A 275 76.88 57.29 22.59
CA LEU A 275 77.58 58.15 21.65
C LEU A 275 78.30 59.31 22.36
N ASN A 276 77.60 60.01 23.26
CA ASN A 276 78.19 61.10 24.05
C ASN A 276 79.35 60.60 24.92
N ALA A 277 79.21 59.44 25.56
CA ALA A 277 80.27 58.82 26.35
C ALA A 277 81.49 58.43 25.49
N SER A 278 81.26 57.92 24.27
CA SER A 278 82.33 57.56 23.34
C SER A 278 83.11 58.79 22.86
N ILE A 279 82.41 59.92 22.65
CA ILE A 279 83.03 61.21 22.30
C ILE A 279 83.91 61.71 23.45
N GLU A 280 83.39 61.72 24.68
CA GLU A 280 84.14 62.22 25.85
C GLU A 280 85.32 61.31 26.21
N ALA A 281 85.17 59.99 26.03
CA ALA A 281 86.26 59.02 26.16
C ALA A 281 87.38 59.26 25.14
N GLY A 282 87.04 59.59 23.89
CA GLY A 282 88.01 60.03 22.89
C GLY A 282 88.71 61.36 23.27
N ARG A 283 87.98 62.26 23.93
CA ARG A 283 88.50 63.56 24.40
C ARG A 283 89.50 63.42 25.55
N ALA A 284 89.37 62.39 26.39
CA ALA A 284 90.31 62.06 27.47
C ALA A 284 91.61 61.36 26.98
N GLY A 285 91.74 61.08 25.68
CA GLY A 285 92.94 60.49 25.09
C GLY A 285 93.25 59.08 25.62
N GLU A 286 94.52 58.81 25.94
CA GLU A 286 94.97 57.49 26.44
C GLU A 286 94.24 57.04 27.72
N TYR A 287 93.86 57.98 28.60
CA TYR A 287 93.14 57.66 29.86
C TYR A 287 91.67 57.25 29.64
N GLY A 288 91.08 57.61 28.49
CA GLY A 288 89.69 57.29 28.15
C GLY A 288 89.51 56.01 27.34
N ARG A 289 90.60 55.35 26.94
CA ARG A 289 90.58 54.25 25.97
C ARG A 289 89.71 53.06 26.38
N GLY A 290 89.69 52.70 27.67
CA GLY A 290 88.80 51.66 28.21
C GLY A 290 87.33 52.07 28.22
N PHE A 291 87.02 53.34 28.52
CA PHE A 291 85.66 53.88 28.47
C PHE A 291 85.12 53.95 27.05
N ALA A 292 85.97 54.24 26.06
CA ALA A 292 85.59 54.26 24.65
C ALA A 292 85.09 52.89 24.18
N VAL A 293 85.78 51.81 24.56
CA VAL A 293 85.38 50.43 24.21
C VAL A 293 84.02 50.08 24.83
N VAL A 294 83.80 50.41 26.10
CA VAL A 294 82.52 50.16 26.77
C VAL A 294 81.40 50.98 26.11
N ALA A 295 81.64 52.26 25.82
CA ALA A 295 80.66 53.13 25.19
C ALA A 295 80.24 52.62 23.80
N ASP A 296 81.19 52.17 22.97
CA ASP A 296 80.87 51.58 21.67
C ASP A 296 80.08 50.28 21.79
N GLU A 297 80.34 49.45 22.82
CA GLU A 297 79.58 48.21 23.04
C GLU A 297 78.14 48.51 23.50
N VAL A 298 77.95 49.50 24.37
CA VAL A 298 76.61 49.97 24.77
C VAL A 298 75.84 50.53 23.56
N ARG A 299 76.53 51.25 22.66
CA ARG A 299 75.94 51.76 21.42
C ARG A 299 75.43 50.63 20.51
N LYS A 300 76.25 49.61 20.30
CA LYS A 300 75.86 48.42 19.51
C LYS A 300 74.68 47.68 20.14
N LEU A 301 74.66 47.52 21.47
CA LEU A 301 73.54 46.90 22.19
C LEU A 301 72.23 47.70 22.01
N ALA A 302 72.31 49.02 22.04
CA ALA A 302 71.16 49.89 21.82
C ALA A 302 70.61 49.78 20.38
N GLU A 303 71.48 49.77 19.36
CA GLU A 303 71.10 49.55 17.97
C GLU A 303 70.48 48.14 17.76
N ALA A 304 71.08 47.11 18.34
CA ALA A 304 70.57 45.75 18.29
C ALA A 304 69.17 45.64 18.96
N SER A 305 68.97 46.30 20.10
CA SER A 305 67.67 46.35 20.78
C SER A 305 66.60 47.00 19.90
N LYS A 306 66.91 48.13 19.26
CA LYS A 306 65.99 48.81 18.31
C LYS A 306 65.60 47.89 17.14
N SER A 307 66.56 47.15 16.60
CA SER A 307 66.31 46.18 15.52
C SER A 307 65.43 45.02 15.97
N ALA A 308 65.68 44.47 17.17
CA ALA A 308 64.88 43.40 17.75
C ALA A 308 63.42 43.84 17.97
N VAL A 309 63.21 45.02 18.55
CA VAL A 309 61.87 45.61 18.76
C VAL A 309 61.11 45.80 17.45
N LYS A 310 61.79 46.28 16.39
CA LYS A 310 61.17 46.43 15.06
C LYS A 310 60.69 45.08 14.52
N THR A 311 61.51 44.04 14.66
CA THR A 311 61.18 42.68 14.20
C THR A 311 60.00 42.10 14.98
N SER A 312 59.97 42.29 16.30
CA SER A 312 58.83 41.92 17.16
C SER A 312 57.55 42.63 16.75
N GLY A 313 57.62 43.93 16.43
CA GLY A 313 56.48 44.70 15.93
C GLY A 313 55.87 44.14 14.65
N ILE A 314 56.70 43.71 13.69
CA ILE A 314 56.23 43.05 12.46
C ILE A 314 55.49 41.76 12.80
N LYS A 315 56.01 40.94 13.74
CA LYS A 315 55.38 39.69 14.15
C LYS A 315 54.04 39.90 14.87
N ILE A 316 53.93 40.92 15.70
CA ILE A 316 52.67 41.28 16.36
C ILE A 316 51.61 41.71 15.33
N ASN A 317 52.00 42.52 14.33
CA ASN A 317 51.07 42.89 13.25
C ASN A 317 50.60 41.68 12.44
N GLU A 318 51.49 40.70 12.20
CA GLU A 318 51.14 39.43 11.56
C GLU A 318 50.11 38.64 12.38
N ILE A 319 50.24 38.62 13.72
CA ILE A 319 49.29 37.99 14.64
C ILE A 319 47.92 38.67 14.57
N ILE A 320 47.88 40.00 14.68
CA ILE A 320 46.62 40.78 14.58
C ILE A 320 45.92 40.50 13.25
N TYR A 321 46.67 40.47 12.15
CA TYR A 321 46.12 40.17 10.83
C TYR A 321 45.51 38.76 10.75
N LYS A 322 46.20 37.75 11.29
CA LYS A 322 45.69 36.36 11.35
C LYS A 322 44.42 36.25 12.21
N ILE A 323 44.36 36.97 13.33
CA ILE A 323 43.19 37.02 14.20
C ILE A 323 41.99 37.64 13.48
N LYS A 324 42.17 38.77 12.77
CA LYS A 324 41.10 39.40 11.98
C LYS A 324 40.56 38.46 10.90
N GLN A 325 41.43 37.71 10.23
CA GLN A 325 41.00 36.71 9.26
C GLN A 325 40.20 35.57 9.89
N ALA A 326 40.54 35.14 11.11
CA ALA A 326 39.78 34.14 11.83
C ALA A 326 38.40 34.64 12.32
N PHE A 327 38.24 35.96 12.46
CA PHE A 327 37.00 36.59 12.92
C PHE A 327 35.92 36.68 11.82
N ASN A 328 36.29 37.03 10.59
CA ASN A 328 35.32 37.23 9.50
C ASN A 328 34.35 36.04 9.29
N PRO A 329 34.78 34.76 9.38
CA PRO A 329 33.85 33.63 9.28
C PRO A 329 32.82 33.54 10.43
N MET A 330 33.09 34.14 11.60
CA MET A 330 32.20 34.04 12.77
C MET A 330 30.87 34.77 12.55
N GLU A 331 30.86 35.90 11.84
CA GLU A 331 29.61 36.57 11.46
C GLU A 331 28.74 35.69 10.56
N GLY A 332 29.38 34.95 9.64
CA GLY A 332 28.70 33.96 8.79
C GLY A 332 28.16 32.77 9.58
N ILE A 333 28.88 32.33 10.62
CA ILE A 333 28.42 31.26 11.52
C ILE A 333 27.16 31.72 12.26
N SER A 334 27.14 32.92 12.86
CA SER A 334 25.96 33.43 13.57
C SER A 334 24.73 33.49 12.68
N ALA A 335 24.86 34.02 11.46
CA ALA A 335 23.76 34.06 10.50
C ALA A 335 23.29 32.66 10.09
N SER A 336 24.22 31.72 9.88
CA SER A 336 23.89 30.34 9.54
C SER A 336 23.16 29.63 10.69
N THR A 337 23.55 29.88 11.94
CA THR A 337 22.92 29.32 13.14
C THR A 337 21.50 29.85 13.33
N GLU A 338 21.27 31.15 13.09
CA GLU A 338 19.92 31.74 13.10
C GLU A 338 19.03 31.10 12.03
N GLN A 339 19.54 31.00 10.79
CA GLN A 339 18.81 30.35 9.69
C GLN A 339 18.51 28.87 9.99
N GLN A 340 19.45 28.16 10.61
CA GLN A 340 19.28 26.77 11.02
C GLN A 340 18.17 26.63 12.07
N THR A 341 18.11 27.52 13.05
CA THR A 341 17.06 27.55 14.08
C THR A 341 15.69 27.77 13.45
N ALA A 342 15.56 28.75 12.54
CA ALA A 342 14.31 29.00 11.82
C ALA A 342 13.87 27.79 10.96
N SER A 343 14.82 27.11 10.32
CA SER A 343 14.54 25.89 9.54
C SER A 343 14.04 24.75 10.43
N MET A 344 14.57 24.63 11.66
CA MET A 344 14.13 23.61 12.62
C MET A 344 12.75 23.91 13.22
N GLU A 345 12.38 25.19 13.36
CA GLU A 345 10.99 25.56 13.70
C GLU A 345 10.00 25.11 12.62
N GLU A 346 10.35 25.29 11.34
CA GLU A 346 9.52 24.82 10.23
C GLU A 346 9.42 23.29 10.17
N ILE A 347 10.54 22.58 10.40
CA ILE A 347 10.56 21.11 10.50
C ILE A 347 9.68 20.64 11.65
N THR A 348 9.75 21.29 12.82
CA THR A 348 8.91 20.96 13.98
C THR A 348 7.43 21.15 13.67
N ALA A 349 7.05 22.26 13.02
CA ALA A 349 5.68 22.49 12.59
C ALA A 349 5.20 21.44 11.57
N THR A 350 6.07 21.01 10.66
CA THR A 350 5.77 19.96 9.68
C THR A 350 5.61 18.60 10.36
N ALA A 351 6.46 18.28 11.33
CA ALA A 351 6.38 17.07 12.12
C ALA A 351 5.06 16.99 12.90
N HIS A 352 4.60 18.10 13.51
CA HIS A 352 3.28 18.15 14.14
C HIS A 352 2.13 17.89 13.14
N LYS A 353 2.19 18.45 11.93
CA LYS A 353 1.19 18.16 10.88
C LYS A 353 1.20 16.70 10.47
N LEU A 354 2.38 16.08 10.35
CA LEU A 354 2.52 14.64 10.07
C LEU A 354 1.93 13.81 11.20
N GLY A 355 2.21 14.13 12.46
CA GLY A 355 1.63 13.45 13.62
C GLY A 355 0.10 13.51 13.63
N TYR A 356 -0.47 14.69 13.33
CA TYR A 356 -1.93 14.85 13.19
C TYR A 356 -2.50 13.98 12.06
N LEU A 357 -1.87 13.97 10.89
CA LEU A 357 -2.28 13.11 9.77
C LEU A 357 -2.19 11.62 10.12
N GLY A 358 -1.17 11.21 10.86
CA GLY A 358 -1.01 9.86 11.36
C GLY A 358 -2.18 9.43 12.26
N GLU A 359 -2.60 10.30 13.18
CA GLU A 359 -3.73 10.01 14.10
C GLU A 359 -5.07 10.02 13.36
N VAL A 360 -5.30 10.96 12.43
CA VAL A 360 -6.52 10.98 11.59
C VAL A 360 -6.60 9.70 10.76
N LEU A 361 -5.49 9.25 10.17
CA LEU A 361 -5.46 8.01 9.40
C LEU A 361 -5.80 6.81 10.31
N LYS A 362 -5.26 6.77 11.52
CA LYS A 362 -5.55 5.71 12.50
C LYS A 362 -7.03 5.70 12.91
N GLU A 363 -7.64 6.85 13.12
CA GLU A 363 -9.07 6.95 13.44
C GLU A 363 -9.95 6.42 12.31
N LEU A 364 -9.64 6.77 11.06
CA LEU A 364 -10.34 6.25 9.87
C LEU A 364 -10.21 4.73 9.74
N LEU A 365 -9.04 4.16 10.10
CA LEU A 365 -8.83 2.72 10.11
C LEU A 365 -9.69 2.02 11.17
N LEU A 366 -9.78 2.59 12.37
CA LEU A 366 -10.61 2.06 13.46
C LEU A 366 -12.11 2.11 13.12
N GLU A 367 -12.58 3.20 12.51
CA GLU A 367 -13.97 3.31 12.04
C GLU A 367 -14.28 2.25 10.98
N SER A 368 -13.36 2.05 10.03
CA SER A 368 -13.52 1.04 9.00
C SER A 368 -13.55 -0.39 9.55
N ASP A 369 -12.71 -0.70 10.54
CA ASP A 369 -12.73 -2.00 11.20
C ASP A 369 -14.04 -2.24 11.98
N HIS A 370 -14.64 -1.20 12.56
CA HIS A 370 -15.97 -1.29 13.18
C HIS A 370 -17.07 -1.63 12.16
N ILE A 371 -17.05 -0.98 10.99
CA ILE A 371 -17.97 -1.29 9.88
C ILE A 371 -17.75 -2.73 9.41
N ARG A 372 -16.50 -3.19 9.36
CA ARG A 372 -16.12 -4.55 8.96
C ARG A 372 -16.55 -5.60 9.99
N GLY A 373 -16.42 -5.32 11.29
CA GLY A 373 -16.88 -6.18 12.38
C GLY A 373 -18.40 -6.39 12.36
N ASN A 374 -19.16 -5.34 12.03
CA ASN A 374 -20.60 -5.46 11.80
C ASN A 374 -20.93 -6.28 10.54
N ASN A 375 -20.16 -6.15 9.46
CA ASN A 375 -20.35 -6.94 8.23
C ASN A 375 -19.86 -8.39 8.36
N GLN A 376 -18.89 -8.71 9.21
CA GLN A 376 -18.48 -10.09 9.50
C GLN A 376 -19.51 -10.85 10.33
N ASN A 377 -20.39 -10.18 11.08
CA ASN A 377 -21.59 -10.81 11.66
C ASN A 377 -22.64 -11.21 10.59
N VAL A 378 -22.50 -10.72 9.35
CA VAL A 378 -23.35 -11.09 8.21
C VAL A 378 -22.73 -12.21 7.36
N GLN A 379 -21.41 -12.41 7.42
CA GLN A 379 -20.79 -13.65 6.92
C GLN A 379 -20.97 -14.78 7.95
N PRO A 380 -21.26 -16.02 7.53
CA PRO A 380 -21.54 -17.09 8.48
C PRO A 380 -20.33 -17.29 9.38
N LYS A 381 -20.51 -17.03 10.68
CA LYS A 381 -19.67 -17.59 11.75
C LYS A 381 -19.35 -19.02 11.33
N LYS A 382 -18.07 -19.34 11.12
CA LYS A 382 -17.61 -20.73 11.24
C LYS A 382 -17.98 -21.10 12.67
N LEU A 383 -19.16 -21.70 12.85
CA LEU A 383 -19.58 -22.21 14.13
C LEU A 383 -18.50 -23.22 14.48
N GLY A 384 -17.69 -22.86 15.47
CA GLY A 384 -16.78 -23.78 16.11
C GLY A 384 -17.58 -25.02 16.47
N THR A 385 -16.98 -26.15 16.12
CA THR A 385 -17.31 -27.48 16.60
C THR A 385 -17.79 -27.41 18.05
N ILE A 386 -19.09 -27.59 18.26
CA ILE A 386 -19.61 -27.95 19.57
C ILE A 386 -20.44 -29.22 19.35
N LEU A 387 -19.81 -30.31 19.78
CA LEU A 387 -20.29 -31.68 20.03
C LEU A 387 -20.82 -32.47 18.83
#